data_AF-A0A9W6S2I9-F1
#
_entry.id   AF-A0A9W6S2I9-F1
#
_cell.length_a   1.000
_cell.length_b   1.000
_cell.length_c   1.000
_cell.angle_alpha   90.00
_cell.angle_beta   90.00
_cell.angle_gamma   90.00
#
_symmetry.space_group_name_H-M   'P 1'
#
loop_
_entity.id
_entity.type
_entity.pdbx_description
1 polymer ?
#
loop_
_entity_poly.entity_id
_entity_poly.type
_entity_poly.pdbx_seq_one_letter_code
_entity_poly.pdbx_strand_id
1 'polypeptide(L)'
;MIDFGGLFAGDPACDLAAAWTLLPDDTADRFHAAYRPAPDAATLRRARGWAVGHAVAAIRIADAGVHGRPGGKPTWGPPAHAALRRLIATHR
;
A
#
# COMPACT_ATOMS: atom_id res chain seq x y z
N MET A 1 -15.42 -9.84 6.61
CA MET A 1 -14.32 -9.91 5.63
C MET A 1 -14.71 -10.84 4.51
N ILE A 2 -14.34 -10.52 3.28
CA ILE A 2 -14.55 -11.31 2.05
C ILE A 2 -13.24 -11.31 1.26
N ASP A 3 -13.17 -12.08 0.16
CA ASP A 3 -12.00 -12.11 -0.75
C ASP A 3 -10.69 -12.64 -0.12
N PHE A 4 -10.71 -13.90 0.33
CA PHE A 4 -9.53 -14.57 0.91
C PHE A 4 -8.63 -15.27 -0.13
N GLY A 5 -8.86 -15.04 -1.44
CA GLY A 5 -8.12 -15.72 -2.51
C GLY A 5 -6.61 -15.44 -2.52
N GLY A 6 -6.20 -14.32 -1.92
CA GLY A 6 -4.80 -13.94 -1.73
C GLY A 6 -4.26 -14.15 -0.32
N LEU A 7 -4.93 -14.92 0.54
CA LEU A 7 -4.43 -15.21 1.89
C LEU A 7 -3.33 -16.28 1.83
N PHE A 8 -2.21 -16.02 2.49
CA PHE A 8 -1.10 -16.97 2.60
C PHE A 8 -0.30 -16.74 3.89
N ALA A 9 0.49 -17.74 4.31
CA ALA A 9 1.46 -17.61 5.41
C ALA A 9 2.69 -16.83 4.92
N GLY A 10 2.54 -15.51 4.77
CA GLY A 10 3.53 -14.59 4.20
C GLY A 10 4.21 -13.68 5.20
N ASP A 11 4.81 -12.59 4.70
CA ASP A 11 5.28 -11.50 5.54
C ASP A 11 4.08 -10.77 6.16
N PRO A 12 3.92 -10.78 7.50
CA PRO A 12 2.80 -10.12 8.17
C PRO A 12 2.79 -8.59 7.96
N ALA A 13 3.90 -8.01 7.51
CA ALA A 13 3.98 -6.58 7.18
C ALA A 13 3.13 -6.18 5.97
N CYS A 14 2.70 -7.15 5.13
CA CYS A 14 1.88 -6.87 3.94
C CYS A 14 0.55 -6.19 4.30
N ASP A 15 -0.13 -6.67 5.35
CA ASP A 15 -1.42 -6.10 5.78
C ASP A 15 -1.26 -4.68 6.34
N LEU A 16 -0.12 -4.38 6.97
CA LEU A 16 0.16 -3.05 7.50
C LEU A 16 0.40 -2.01 6.41
N ALA A 17 0.71 -2.42 5.18
CA ALA A 17 0.84 -1.51 4.04
C ALA A 17 -0.46 -0.74 3.74
N ALA A 18 -1.62 -1.27 4.17
CA ALA A 18 -2.93 -0.65 4.02
C ALA A 18 -2.99 0.78 4.57
N ALA A 19 -2.18 1.08 5.59
CA ALA A 19 -2.04 2.40 6.19
C ALA A 19 -1.75 3.51 5.16
N TRP A 20 -1.01 3.19 4.10
CA TRP A 20 -0.65 4.16 3.06
C TRP A 20 -1.45 3.97 1.77
N THR A 21 -1.84 2.74 1.46
CA THR A 21 -2.48 2.40 0.17
C THR A 21 -3.98 2.63 0.17
N LEU A 22 -4.66 2.42 1.29
CA LEU A 22 -6.12 2.43 1.37
C LEU A 22 -6.67 3.55 2.25
N LEU A 23 -5.97 3.87 3.34
CA LEU A 23 -6.49 4.81 4.33
C LEU A 23 -6.23 6.28 3.95
N PRO A 24 -7.01 7.23 4.52
CA PRO A 24 -6.79 8.65 4.36
C PRO A 24 -5.42 9.11 4.90
N ASP A 25 -5.05 10.33 4.54
CA ASP A 25 -3.86 11.00 5.07
C ASP A 25 -3.91 11.08 6.61
N ASP A 26 -2.74 11.12 7.25
CA ASP A 26 -2.58 11.23 8.72
C ASP A 26 -3.20 10.11 9.57
N THR A 27 -3.57 8.98 8.95
CA THR A 27 -4.14 7.83 9.68
C THR A 27 -3.13 6.73 10.01
N ALA A 28 -1.95 6.74 9.41
CA ALA A 28 -0.97 5.66 9.51
C ALA A 28 -0.53 5.40 10.96
N ASP A 29 -0.21 6.45 11.72
CA ASP A 29 0.24 6.31 13.11
C ASP A 29 -0.85 5.73 14.01
N ARG A 30 -2.09 6.24 13.86
CA ARG A 30 -3.25 5.72 14.61
C ARG A 30 -3.53 4.26 14.25
N PHE A 31 -3.42 3.90 12.98
CA PHE A 31 -3.61 2.53 12.51
C PHE A 31 -2.55 1.58 13.10
N HIS A 32 -1.26 1.93 13.03
CA HIS A 32 -0.19 1.12 13.60
C HIS A 32 -0.28 1.03 15.14
N ALA A 33 -0.65 2.13 15.82
CA ALA A 33 -0.82 2.14 17.28
C ALA A 33 -1.99 1.27 17.76
N ALA A 34 -3.01 1.08 16.93
CA ALA A 34 -4.15 0.19 17.21
C ALA A 34 -3.82 -1.30 16.99
N TYR A 35 -2.80 -1.62 16.18
CA TYR A 35 -2.45 -3.00 15.86
C TYR A 35 -1.94 -3.77 17.10
N ARG A 36 -2.31 -5.06 17.20
CA ARG A 36 -1.96 -5.93 18.32
C ARG A 36 -1.52 -7.32 17.82
N PRO A 37 -0.37 -7.86 18.29
CA PRO A 37 0.63 -7.19 19.14
C PRO A 37 1.25 -5.98 18.42
N ALA A 38 1.83 -5.04 19.18
CA ALA A 38 2.42 -3.84 18.58
C ALA A 38 3.53 -4.26 17.59
N PRO A 39 3.50 -3.78 16.33
CA PRO A 39 4.49 -4.15 15.33
C PRO A 39 5.83 -3.49 15.68
N ASP A 40 6.91 -4.24 15.52
CA ASP A 40 8.26 -3.70 15.71
C ASP A 40 8.67 -2.77 14.54
N ALA A 41 9.72 -1.99 14.77
CA ALA A 41 10.22 -1.05 13.77
C ALA A 41 10.64 -1.74 12.44
N ALA A 42 11.12 -2.99 12.52
CA ALA A 42 11.48 -3.78 11.35
C ALA A 42 10.25 -4.14 10.51
N THR A 43 9.16 -4.54 11.14
CA THR A 43 7.88 -4.86 10.50
C THR A 43 7.27 -3.61 9.86
N LEU A 44 7.26 -2.48 10.57
CA LEU A 44 6.80 -1.21 10.00
C LEU A 44 7.65 -0.76 8.80
N ARG A 45 8.97 -0.99 8.83
CA ARG A 45 9.85 -0.71 7.70
C ARG A 45 9.52 -1.60 6.49
N ARG A 46 9.26 -2.89 6.69
CA ARG A 46 8.83 -3.79 5.59
C ARG A 46 7.46 -3.40 5.06
N ALA A 47 6.52 -3.02 5.93
CA ALA A 47 5.18 -2.57 5.52
C ALA A 47 5.24 -1.35 4.60
N ARG A 48 6.11 -0.39 4.92
CA ARG A 48 6.39 0.75 4.05
C ARG A 48 6.97 0.31 2.69
N GLY A 49 7.82 -0.71 2.68
CA GLY A 49 8.34 -1.33 1.45
C GLY A 49 7.25 -1.98 0.60
N TRP A 50 6.35 -2.75 1.20
CA TRP A 50 5.17 -3.31 0.54
C TRP A 50 4.28 -2.22 -0.06
N ALA A 51 4.02 -1.14 0.69
CA ALA A 51 3.24 -0.01 0.21
C ALA A 51 3.88 0.69 -1.02
N VAL A 52 5.21 0.84 -1.04
CA VAL A 52 5.94 1.33 -2.23
C VAL A 52 5.75 0.38 -3.41
N GLY A 53 5.90 -0.93 -3.19
CA GLY A 53 5.69 -1.95 -4.23
C GLY A 53 4.28 -1.89 -4.83
N HIS A 54 3.25 -1.80 -3.98
CA HIS A 54 1.86 -1.65 -4.41
C HIS A 54 1.64 -0.36 -5.21
N ALA A 55 2.18 0.76 -4.78
CA ALA A 55 2.06 2.04 -5.49
C ALA A 55 2.72 1.97 -6.88
N VAL A 56 3.94 1.41 -6.98
CA VAL A 56 4.63 1.26 -8.28
C VAL A 56 3.88 0.31 -9.20
N ALA A 57 3.39 -0.82 -8.68
CA ALA A 57 2.58 -1.77 -9.46
C ALA A 57 1.30 -1.11 -10.00
N ALA A 58 0.61 -0.34 -9.17
CA ALA A 58 -0.59 0.39 -9.58
C ALA A 58 -0.29 1.49 -10.61
N ILE A 59 0.84 2.20 -10.49
CA ILE A 59 1.31 3.15 -11.51
C ILE A 59 1.58 2.44 -12.84
N ARG A 60 2.17 1.24 -12.82
CA ARG A 60 2.40 0.44 -14.05
C ARG A 60 1.09 0.00 -14.69
N ILE A 61 0.10 -0.41 -13.90
CA ILE A 61 -1.25 -0.75 -14.38
C ILE A 61 -1.94 0.48 -15.00
N ALA A 62 -1.77 1.65 -14.38
CA ALA A 62 -2.30 2.91 -14.90
C ALA A 62 -1.65 3.30 -16.22
N ASP A 63 -0.32 3.25 -16.29
CA ASP A 63 0.47 3.53 -17.50
C ASP A 63 0.07 2.60 -18.66
N ALA A 64 -0.05 1.30 -18.39
CA ALA A 64 -0.57 0.34 -19.35
C ALA A 64 -1.96 0.75 -19.87
N GLY A 65 -2.83 1.23 -18.98
CA GLY A 65 -4.17 1.69 -19.34
C GLY A 65 -4.15 2.93 -20.23
N VAL A 66 -3.31 3.92 -19.91
CA VAL A 66 -3.14 5.14 -20.71
C VAL A 66 -2.68 4.82 -22.13
N HIS A 67 -1.85 3.79 -22.29
CA HIS A 67 -1.33 3.35 -23.58
C HIS A 67 -2.15 2.23 -24.26
N GLY A 68 -3.34 1.90 -23.74
CA GLY A 68 -4.22 0.88 -24.33
C GLY A 68 -3.66 -0.55 -24.30
N ARG A 69 -2.73 -0.86 -23.39
CA ARG A 69 -2.12 -2.19 -23.26
C ARG A 69 -3.03 -3.16 -22.48
N PRO A 70 -2.99 -4.47 -22.76
CA PRO A 70 -3.84 -5.46 -22.08
C PRO A 70 -3.75 -5.39 -20.55
N GLY A 71 -4.89 -5.48 -19.88
CA GLY A 71 -4.98 -5.45 -18.40
C GLY A 71 -4.78 -4.08 -17.76
N GLY A 72 -4.46 -3.04 -18.55
CA GLY A 72 -4.27 -1.68 -18.07
C GLY A 72 -5.55 -0.99 -17.61
N LYS A 73 -5.45 -0.16 -16.57
CA LYS A 73 -6.59 0.59 -15.99
C LYS A 73 -6.16 2.00 -15.59
N PRO A 74 -6.45 3.05 -16.38
CA PRO A 74 -5.98 4.42 -16.10
C PRO A 74 -6.38 4.95 -14.70
N THR A 75 -7.53 4.49 -14.20
CA THR A 75 -8.07 4.87 -12.88
C THR A 75 -7.20 4.46 -11.70
N TRP A 76 -6.22 3.58 -11.90
CA TRP A 76 -5.28 3.16 -10.86
C TRP A 76 -4.21 4.21 -10.57
N GLY A 77 -4.01 5.19 -11.46
CA GLY A 77 -2.97 6.21 -11.34
C GLY A 77 -3.17 7.11 -10.13
N PRO A 78 -4.30 7.85 -10.01
CA PRO A 78 -4.52 8.79 -8.93
C PRO A 78 -4.33 8.21 -7.51
N PRO A 79 -4.93 7.06 -7.13
CA PRO A 79 -4.73 6.49 -5.79
C PRO A 79 -3.28 6.03 -5.57
N ALA A 80 -2.60 5.52 -6.59
CA ALA A 80 -1.21 5.09 -6.48
C ALA A 80 -0.25 6.26 -6.23
N HIS A 81 -0.46 7.39 -6.92
CA HIS A 81 0.32 8.61 -6.68
C HIS A 81 -0.01 9.22 -5.31
N ALA A 82 -1.25 9.11 -4.83
CA ALA A 82 -1.61 9.53 -3.47
C ALA A 82 -0.87 8.68 -2.42
N ALA A 83 -0.86 7.35 -2.57
CA ALA A 83 -0.11 6.46 -1.69
C ALA A 83 1.39 6.79 -1.70
N LEU A 84 1.98 7.02 -2.88
CA LEU A 84 3.39 7.42 -2.99
C LEU A 84 3.68 8.77 -2.30
N ARG A 85 2.78 9.76 -2.44
CA ARG A 85 2.88 11.05 -1.74
C ARG A 85 2.86 10.89 -0.23
N ARG A 86 1.95 10.06 0.31
CA ARG A 86 1.94 9.73 1.75
C ARG A 86 3.25 9.10 2.19
N LEU A 87 3.76 8.15 1.40
CA LEU A 87 4.99 7.43 1.70
C LEU A 87 6.23 8.33 1.74
N ILE A 88 6.32 9.34 0.87
CA ILE A 88 7.45 10.29 0.89
C ILE A 88 7.28 11.38 1.96
N ALA A 89 6.04 11.78 2.28
CA ALA A 89 5.74 12.74 3.34
C ALA A 89 5.90 12.15 4.75
N THR A 90 5.86 10.82 4.88
CA THR A 90 6.14 10.11 6.14
C THR A 90 7.63 10.28 6.49
N HIS A 91 7.96 11.38 7.18
CA HIS A 91 9.28 11.58 7.78
C HIS A 91 9.47 10.62 8.96
N ARG A 92 10.76 10.35 9.26
CA ARG A 92 11.19 9.32 10.20
C ARG A 92 11.19 9.82 11.64
#